data_AF-A0AAW0Z0G0-F1
#
_entry.id   AF-A0AAW0Z0G0-F1
#
_cell.length_a   1.000
_cell.length_b   1.000
_cell.length_c   1.000
_cell.angle_alpha   90.00
_cell.angle_beta   90.00
_cell.angle_gamma   90.00
#
_symmetry.space_group_name_H-M   'P 1'
#
loop_
_entity.id
_entity.type
_entity.pdbx_description
1 polymer ?
#
loop_
_entity_poly.entity_id
_entity_poly.type
_entity_poly.pdbx_seq_one_letter_code
_entity_poly.pdbx_strand_id
1 'polypeptide(L)'
;MSSSSNKGTARKAEEVVHEASQLLTGQVPNSDLAMGHPIHPATVHWPIAFLSATFGLSALTVVPPSYYPSSFLPAQAVIPSLAHYSAAAGVITALPAIVTGLGEGYELIRAQYLIKGSWTKLFDDAWNMKDEGGRKVKMTIKHASLNDLVVGLAAWNWYRGYAYPNQALPKVNIVLGAIALPGLLYSAMLGGRLVYEYAVGVQRQGHGKEVKEKEQ
;
A
#
# COMPACT_ATOMS: atom_id res chain seq x y z
N MET A 1 23.07 -35.61 4.08
CA MET A 1 23.92 -34.38 4.11
C MET A 1 23.28 -33.14 3.44
N SER A 2 21.96 -33.09 3.17
CA SER A 2 21.34 -31.99 2.40
C SER A 2 20.72 -30.84 3.23
N SER A 3 20.52 -30.98 4.55
CA SER A 3 19.74 -30.00 5.34
C SER A 3 20.53 -28.80 5.89
N SER A 4 21.87 -28.84 5.89
CA SER A 4 22.71 -27.75 6.42
C SER A 4 22.85 -26.56 5.45
N SER A 5 23.02 -26.85 4.15
CA SER A 5 23.22 -25.84 3.10
C SER A 5 22.00 -24.91 2.94
N ASN A 6 20.79 -25.48 3.00
CA ASN A 6 19.54 -24.73 2.81
C ASN A 6 19.21 -23.76 3.96
N LYS A 7 19.69 -24.04 5.18
CA LYS A 7 19.50 -23.13 6.32
C LYS A 7 20.40 -21.89 6.20
N GLY A 8 21.61 -22.07 5.65
CA GLY A 8 22.55 -20.97 5.43
C GLY A 8 22.07 -19.98 4.37
N THR A 9 21.50 -20.47 3.27
CA THR A 9 20.95 -19.62 2.19
C THR A 9 19.69 -18.88 2.63
N ALA A 10 18.76 -19.55 3.33
CA ALA A 10 17.56 -18.92 3.87
C ALA A 10 17.90 -17.80 4.87
N ARG A 11 18.86 -18.04 5.77
CA ARG A 11 19.29 -17.03 6.75
C ARG A 11 19.91 -15.80 6.07
N LYS A 12 20.74 -16.01 5.04
CA LYS A 12 21.32 -14.91 4.24
C LYS A 12 20.25 -14.12 3.50
N ALA A 13 19.25 -14.80 2.92
CA ALA A 13 18.15 -14.14 2.25
C ALA A 13 17.34 -13.28 3.24
N GLU A 14 17.08 -13.80 4.44
CA GLU A 14 16.40 -13.06 5.51
C GLU A 14 17.21 -11.84 5.97
N GLU A 15 18.54 -11.97 6.09
CA GLU A 15 19.45 -10.89 6.47
C GLU A 15 19.47 -9.77 5.41
N VAL A 16 19.53 -10.11 4.13
CA VAL A 16 19.46 -9.15 3.02
C VAL A 16 18.09 -8.46 2.95
N VAL A 17 17.00 -9.20 3.14
CA VAL A 17 15.64 -8.61 3.15
C VAL A 17 15.46 -7.69 4.35
N HIS A 18 16.00 -8.05 5.51
CA HIS A 18 15.98 -7.21 6.70
C HIS A 18 16.79 -5.92 6.50
N GLU A 19 18.01 -6.02 5.95
CA GLU A 19 18.84 -4.85 5.65
C GLU A 19 18.17 -3.95 4.59
N ALA A 20 17.64 -4.52 3.52
CA ALA A 20 16.88 -3.78 2.50
C ALA A 20 15.64 -3.12 3.11
N SER A 21 14.91 -3.81 3.99
CA SER A 21 13.77 -3.26 4.72
C SER A 21 14.20 -2.07 5.60
N GLN A 22 15.33 -2.20 6.32
CA GLN A 22 15.90 -1.10 7.11
C GLN A 22 16.24 0.10 6.21
N LEU A 23 16.96 -0.11 5.12
CA LEU A 23 17.33 0.96 4.18
C LEU A 23 16.10 1.65 3.55
N LEU A 24 15.12 0.87 3.09
CA LEU A 24 13.88 1.36 2.49
C LEU A 24 12.99 2.11 3.49
N THR A 25 13.16 1.83 4.78
CA THR A 25 12.47 2.52 5.87
C THR A 25 13.31 3.64 6.48
N GLY A 26 14.43 4.02 5.86
CA GLY A 26 15.32 5.10 6.30
C GLY A 26 16.14 4.79 7.55
N GLN A 27 16.23 3.52 7.96
CA GLN A 27 17.08 3.05 9.03
C GLN A 27 18.46 2.69 8.48
N VAL A 28 19.44 3.55 8.70
CA VAL A 28 20.85 3.24 8.40
C VAL A 28 21.48 2.63 9.65
N PRO A 29 22.13 1.45 9.58
CA PRO A 29 22.84 0.90 10.72
C PRO A 29 24.01 1.82 11.09
N ASN A 30 24.09 2.23 12.37
CA ASN A 30 25.10 3.11 12.96
C ASN A 30 25.08 4.59 12.53
N SER A 31 23.96 5.29 12.70
CA SER A 31 24.06 6.75 12.78
C SER A 31 23.05 7.34 13.75
N ASP A 32 23.53 8.27 14.56
CA ASP A 32 22.79 9.24 15.38
C ASP A 32 21.92 10.19 14.51
N LEU A 33 21.65 9.79 13.26
CA LEU A 33 20.86 10.44 12.22
C LEU A 33 19.60 9.62 11.87
N ALA A 34 19.21 8.63 12.68
CA ALA A 34 17.95 7.89 12.57
C ALA A 34 16.68 8.76 12.83
N MET A 35 16.72 10.04 12.45
CA MET A 35 15.56 10.91 12.25
C MET A 35 14.83 10.54 10.95
N GLY A 36 14.46 9.27 10.79
CA GLY A 36 13.70 8.80 9.64
C GLY A 36 12.22 9.10 9.83
N HIS A 37 11.67 9.99 9.00
CA HIS A 37 10.22 10.18 8.90
C HIS A 37 9.62 8.93 8.24
N PRO A 38 8.44 8.46 8.67
CA PRO A 38 7.82 7.26 8.12
C PRO A 38 7.48 7.48 6.64
N ILE A 39 8.21 6.80 5.77
CA ILE A 39 8.18 7.03 4.32
C ILE A 39 6.89 6.48 3.72
N HIS A 40 6.37 5.38 4.26
CA HIS A 40 5.15 4.77 3.73
C HIS A 40 3.92 5.70 3.89
N PRO A 41 3.59 6.25 5.08
CA PRO A 41 2.55 7.27 5.20
C PRO A 41 2.78 8.51 4.33
N ALA A 42 4.03 8.91 4.08
CA ALA A 42 4.30 10.05 3.20
C ALA A 42 4.00 9.74 1.72
N THR A 43 4.27 8.51 1.28
CA THR A 43 4.20 8.12 -0.14
C THR A 43 2.82 7.63 -0.58
N VAL A 44 1.90 7.32 0.34
CA VAL A 44 0.56 6.77 0.00
C VAL A 44 -0.43 7.80 -0.56
N HIS A 45 -0.21 9.10 -0.37
CA HIS A 45 -1.20 10.12 -0.76
C HIS A 45 -1.35 10.26 -2.28
N TRP A 46 -0.23 10.26 -3.00
CA TRP A 46 -0.21 10.33 -4.47
C TRP A 46 -0.96 9.19 -5.15
N PRO A 47 -0.67 7.90 -4.85
CA PRO A 47 -1.41 6.81 -5.45
C PRO A 47 -2.88 6.85 -5.04
N ILE A 48 -3.24 7.17 -3.79
CA ILE A 48 -4.66 7.30 -3.40
C ILE A 48 -5.38 8.35 -4.25
N ALA A 49 -4.77 9.52 -4.46
CA ALA A 49 -5.37 10.59 -5.26
C ALA A 49 -5.57 10.17 -6.73
N PHE A 50 -4.52 9.66 -7.38
CA PHE A 50 -4.57 9.28 -8.79
C PHE A 50 -5.43 8.03 -9.04
N LEU A 51 -5.43 7.06 -8.12
CA LEU A 51 -6.31 5.90 -8.19
C LEU A 51 -7.77 6.30 -7.96
N SER A 52 -8.05 7.24 -7.04
CA SER A 52 -9.41 7.78 -6.89
C SER A 52 -9.86 8.49 -8.16
N ALA A 53 -8.98 9.29 -8.77
CA ALA A 53 -9.26 9.95 -10.04
C ALA A 53 -9.50 8.95 -11.18
N THR A 54 -8.68 7.90 -11.34
CA THR A 54 -8.87 6.94 -12.43
C THR A 54 -10.22 6.24 -12.38
N PHE A 55 -10.64 5.77 -11.20
CA PHE A 55 -11.91 5.05 -11.06
C PHE A 55 -13.11 6.00 -11.08
N GLY A 56 -13.00 7.16 -10.45
CA GLY A 56 -14.05 8.19 -10.47
C GLY A 56 -14.31 8.71 -11.89
N LEU A 57 -13.26 9.06 -12.64
CA LEU A 57 -13.37 9.50 -14.03
C LEU A 57 -13.90 8.38 -14.93
N SER A 58 -13.45 7.14 -14.75
CA SER A 58 -13.98 5.99 -15.50
C SER A 58 -15.47 5.77 -15.24
N ALA A 59 -15.97 6.02 -14.03
CA ALA A 59 -17.40 5.95 -13.74
C ALA A 59 -18.19 7.08 -14.43
N LEU A 60 -17.60 8.28 -14.58
CA LEU A 60 -18.24 9.39 -15.27
C LEU A 60 -18.48 9.13 -16.77
N THR A 61 -17.76 8.19 -17.40
CA THR A 61 -17.98 7.89 -18.83
C THR A 61 -19.34 7.24 -19.11
N VAL A 62 -20.02 6.70 -18.09
CA VAL A 62 -21.36 6.11 -18.25
C VAL A 62 -22.50 7.06 -17.91
N VAL A 63 -22.19 8.27 -17.42
CA VAL A 63 -23.20 9.28 -17.09
C VAL A 63 -23.79 9.85 -18.39
N PRO A 64 -25.12 9.84 -18.58
CA PRO A 64 -25.73 10.43 -19.77
C PRO A 64 -25.47 11.94 -19.85
N PRO A 65 -25.32 12.53 -21.05
CA PRO A 65 -25.05 13.96 -21.21
C PRO A 65 -26.07 14.88 -20.52
N SER A 66 -27.33 14.45 -20.39
CA SER A 66 -28.39 15.20 -19.69
C SER A 66 -28.16 15.37 -18.19
N TYR A 67 -27.37 14.48 -17.58
CA TYR A 67 -27.04 14.50 -16.15
C TYR A 67 -25.57 14.83 -15.90
N TYR A 68 -24.81 15.15 -16.95
CA TYR A 68 -23.40 15.46 -16.85
C TYR A 68 -23.19 16.91 -16.42
N PRO A 69 -22.63 17.19 -15.23
CA PRO A 69 -22.49 18.55 -14.73
C PRO A 69 -21.27 19.26 -15.35
N SER A 70 -21.43 19.70 -16.60
CA SER A 70 -20.39 20.37 -17.38
C SER A 70 -19.95 21.73 -16.85
N SER A 71 -20.62 22.28 -15.84
CA SER A 71 -20.26 23.56 -15.20
C SER A 71 -18.98 23.49 -14.36
N PHE A 72 -18.63 22.31 -13.84
CA PHE A 72 -17.42 22.11 -13.04
C PHE A 72 -16.61 20.87 -13.42
N LEU A 73 -17.16 19.97 -14.24
CA LEU A 73 -16.41 18.85 -14.82
C LEU A 73 -15.84 19.20 -16.19
N PRO A 74 -14.71 18.59 -16.58
CA PRO A 74 -14.15 18.79 -17.91
C PRO A 74 -15.09 18.23 -19.00
N ALA A 75 -14.82 18.52 -20.27
CA ALA A 75 -15.65 17.99 -21.35
C ALA A 75 -15.73 16.45 -21.31
N GLN A 76 -16.91 15.86 -21.50
CA GLN A 76 -17.09 14.41 -21.40
C GLN A 76 -16.19 13.62 -22.36
N ALA A 77 -15.84 14.20 -23.51
CA ALA A 77 -14.93 13.63 -24.49
C ALA A 77 -13.48 13.43 -23.97
N VAL A 78 -13.03 14.22 -22.98
CA VAL A 78 -11.66 14.10 -22.43
C VAL A 78 -11.57 13.18 -21.22
N ILE A 79 -12.71 12.74 -20.68
CA ILE A 79 -12.77 11.90 -19.48
C ILE A 79 -11.99 10.58 -19.64
N PRO A 80 -12.11 9.82 -20.75
CA PRO A 80 -11.35 8.58 -20.91
C PRO A 80 -9.83 8.80 -20.86
N SER A 81 -9.34 9.86 -21.52
CA SER A 81 -7.92 10.21 -21.53
C SER A 81 -7.42 10.60 -20.14
N LEU A 82 -8.19 11.40 -19.40
CA LEU A 82 -7.86 11.77 -18.02
C LEU A 82 -7.83 10.54 -17.10
N ALA A 83 -8.79 9.61 -17.25
CA ALA A 83 -8.82 8.37 -16.50
C ALA A 83 -7.60 7.50 -16.79
N HIS A 84 -7.18 7.41 -18.06
CA HIS A 84 -6.01 6.66 -18.49
C HIS A 84 -4.70 7.20 -17.92
N TYR A 85 -4.45 8.51 -18.05
CA TYR A 85 -3.23 9.12 -17.50
C TYR A 85 -3.23 9.13 -15.97
N SER A 86 -4.38 9.24 -15.33
CA SER A 86 -4.51 9.07 -13.88
C SER A 86 -4.18 7.63 -13.46
N ALA A 87 -4.56 6.61 -14.24
CA ALA A 87 -4.18 5.22 -13.98
C ALA A 87 -2.65 5.06 -14.02
N ALA A 88 -2.00 5.61 -15.05
CA ALA A 88 -0.55 5.58 -15.19
C ALA A 88 0.15 6.25 -14.00
N ALA A 89 -0.27 7.48 -13.66
CA ALA A 89 0.27 8.21 -12.51
C ALA A 89 0.06 7.46 -11.19
N GLY A 90 -1.12 6.86 -10.99
CA GLY A 90 -1.43 6.07 -9.80
C GLY A 90 -0.55 4.83 -9.67
N VAL A 91 -0.31 4.11 -10.77
CA VAL A 91 0.57 2.92 -10.77
C VAL A 91 2.03 3.31 -10.50
N ILE A 92 2.53 4.35 -11.16
CA ILE A 92 3.92 4.80 -11.00
C ILE A 92 4.16 5.29 -9.56
N THR A 93 3.25 6.11 -9.03
CA THR A 93 3.37 6.65 -7.66
C THR A 93 3.06 5.62 -6.58
N ALA A 94 2.43 4.49 -6.92
CA ALA A 94 2.25 3.37 -5.98
C ALA A 94 3.56 2.62 -5.72
N LEU A 95 4.55 2.66 -6.63
CA LEU A 95 5.78 1.87 -6.46
C LEU A 95 6.52 2.19 -5.16
N PRO A 96 6.82 3.47 -4.81
CA PRO A 96 7.46 3.77 -3.53
C PRO A 96 6.60 3.38 -2.33
N ALA A 97 5.28 3.56 -2.40
CA ALA A 97 4.35 3.19 -1.33
C ALA A 97 4.33 1.67 -1.08
N ILE A 98 4.31 0.87 -2.15
CA ILE A 98 4.36 -0.59 -2.07
C ILE A 98 5.70 -1.03 -1.47
N VAL A 99 6.82 -0.52 -1.98
CA VAL A 99 8.16 -0.92 -1.52
C VAL A 99 8.35 -0.60 -0.02
N THR A 100 7.96 0.60 0.40
CA THR A 100 8.06 1.02 1.81
C THR A 100 7.09 0.27 2.72
N GLY A 101 5.85 0.03 2.26
CA GLY A 101 4.84 -0.71 3.01
C GLY A 101 5.16 -2.20 3.16
N LEU A 102 5.79 -2.82 2.16
CA LEU A 102 6.28 -4.19 2.24
C LEU A 102 7.39 -4.33 3.29
N GLY A 103 8.30 -3.36 3.39
CA GLY A 103 9.32 -3.34 4.44
C GLY A 103 8.72 -3.25 5.84
N GLU A 104 7.79 -2.32 6.06
CA GLU A 104 7.09 -2.18 7.35
C GLU A 104 6.27 -3.43 7.71
N GLY A 105 5.57 -4.01 6.75
CA GLY A 105 4.81 -5.25 6.93
C GLY A 105 5.71 -6.45 7.24
N TYR A 106 6.85 -6.56 6.57
CA TYR A 106 7.84 -7.60 6.82
C TYR A 106 8.39 -7.53 8.25
N GLU A 107 8.80 -6.36 8.73
CA GLU A 107 9.30 -6.19 10.10
C GLU A 107 8.23 -6.52 11.14
N LEU A 108 6.97 -6.11 10.91
CA LEU A 108 5.86 -6.46 11.79
C LEU A 108 5.66 -7.98 11.88
N ILE A 109 5.60 -8.67 10.74
CA ILE A 109 5.39 -10.12 10.69
C ILE A 109 6.57 -10.85 11.32
N ARG A 110 7.81 -10.43 11.02
CA ARG A 110 9.03 -10.97 11.60
C ARG A 110 9.06 -10.81 13.12
N ALA A 111 8.77 -9.62 13.63
CA ALA A 111 8.71 -9.37 15.07
C ALA A 111 7.68 -10.27 15.76
N GLN A 112 6.49 -10.43 15.17
CA GLN A 112 5.46 -11.33 15.69
C GLN A 112 5.87 -12.80 15.61
N TYR A 113 6.59 -13.20 14.55
CA TYR A 113 7.11 -14.56 14.42
C TYR A 113 8.15 -14.86 15.51
N LEU A 114 9.06 -13.93 15.80
CA LEU A 114 10.06 -14.09 16.87
C LEU A 114 9.42 -14.22 18.26
N ILE A 115 8.33 -13.49 18.52
CA ILE A 115 7.58 -13.57 19.79
C ILE A 115 6.85 -14.92 19.91
N LYS A 116 6.22 -15.39 18.83
CA LYS A 116 5.35 -16.58 18.86
C LYS A 116 6.09 -17.89 18.59
N GLY A 117 7.25 -17.84 17.93
CA GLY A 117 8.07 -18.99 17.55
C GLY A 117 7.43 -19.95 16.54
N SER A 118 6.24 -19.64 15.99
CA SER A 118 5.52 -20.51 15.06
C SER A 118 4.66 -19.72 14.07
N TRP A 119 4.79 -20.06 12.79
CA TRP A 119 3.97 -19.53 11.71
C TRP A 119 2.49 -19.90 11.86
N THR A 120 2.18 -21.12 12.31
CA THR A 120 0.78 -21.55 12.48
C THR A 120 0.08 -20.72 13.54
N LYS A 121 0.76 -20.46 14.67
CA LYS A 121 0.22 -19.61 15.73
C LYS A 121 0.08 -18.16 15.29
N LEU A 122 1.06 -17.62 14.56
CA LEU A 122 0.98 -16.26 14.01
C LEU A 122 -0.26 -16.08 13.12
N PHE A 123 -0.47 -16.99 12.18
CA PHE A 123 -1.61 -16.89 11.27
C PHE A 123 -2.94 -17.21 11.95
N ASP A 124 -2.97 -18.15 12.90
CA ASP A 124 -4.17 -18.44 13.69
C ASP A 124 -4.58 -17.25 14.57
N ASP A 125 -3.61 -16.62 15.25
CA ASP A 125 -3.85 -15.43 16.07
C ASP A 125 -4.26 -14.24 15.20
N ALA A 126 -3.66 -14.09 14.01
CA ALA A 126 -4.06 -13.08 13.05
C ALA A 126 -5.51 -13.32 12.57
N TRP A 127 -5.81 -14.52 12.09
CA TRP A 127 -7.13 -14.87 11.55
C TRP A 127 -8.23 -14.71 12.62
N ASN A 128 -7.98 -15.18 13.84
CA ASN A 128 -8.93 -15.14 14.95
C ASN A 128 -8.85 -13.87 15.80
N MET A 129 -7.92 -12.95 15.51
CA MET A 129 -7.73 -11.69 16.24
C MET A 129 -7.52 -11.87 17.76
N LYS A 130 -6.84 -12.96 18.14
CA LYS A 130 -6.70 -13.39 19.55
C LYS A 130 -5.95 -12.38 20.42
N ASP A 131 -4.99 -11.68 19.84
CA ASP A 131 -4.20 -10.66 20.53
C ASP A 131 -3.98 -9.41 19.66
N GLU A 132 -3.31 -8.41 20.23
CA GLU A 132 -3.01 -7.16 19.54
C GLU A 132 -2.08 -7.37 18.34
N GLY A 133 -1.08 -8.26 18.47
CA GLY A 133 -0.16 -8.61 17.39
C GLY A 133 -0.87 -9.24 16.19
N GLY A 134 -1.75 -10.20 16.42
CA GLY A 134 -2.58 -10.81 15.40
C GLY A 134 -3.54 -9.82 14.73
N ARG A 135 -4.15 -8.90 15.51
CA ARG A 135 -4.97 -7.81 14.95
C ARG A 135 -4.15 -6.92 14.01
N LYS A 136 -2.94 -6.50 14.41
CA LYS A 136 -2.02 -5.72 13.57
C LYS A 136 -1.71 -6.47 12.27
N VAL A 137 -1.28 -7.74 12.34
CA VAL A 137 -0.96 -8.55 11.16
C VAL A 137 -2.16 -8.70 10.22
N LYS A 138 -3.35 -9.06 10.73
CA LYS A 138 -4.54 -9.21 9.89
C LYS A 138 -4.95 -7.90 9.21
N MET A 139 -4.84 -6.78 9.92
CA MET A 139 -5.13 -5.46 9.35
C MET A 139 -4.11 -5.08 8.27
N THR A 140 -2.82 -5.29 8.51
CA THR A 140 -1.76 -5.06 7.51
C THR A 140 -1.99 -5.89 6.26
N ILE A 141 -2.30 -7.19 6.39
CA ILE A 141 -2.59 -8.06 5.24
C ILE A 141 -3.83 -7.57 4.47
N LYS A 142 -4.91 -7.19 5.17
CA LYS A 142 -6.12 -6.67 4.53
C LYS A 142 -5.86 -5.36 3.79
N HIS A 143 -5.13 -4.44 4.40
CA HIS A 143 -4.77 -3.16 3.79
C HIS A 143 -3.90 -3.36 2.55
N ALA A 144 -2.81 -4.14 2.66
CA ALA A 144 -1.92 -4.44 1.54
C ALA A 144 -2.66 -5.13 0.39
N SER A 145 -3.41 -6.20 0.66
CA SER A 145 -4.14 -6.94 -0.37
C SER A 145 -5.19 -6.09 -1.10
N LEU A 146 -5.93 -5.23 -0.39
CA LEU A 146 -6.88 -4.32 -1.05
C LEU A 146 -6.15 -3.33 -1.96
N ASN A 147 -5.04 -2.74 -1.52
CA ASN A 147 -4.27 -1.81 -2.34
C ASN A 147 -3.66 -2.52 -3.56
N ASP A 148 -3.11 -3.71 -3.40
CA ASP A 148 -2.53 -4.49 -4.50
C ASP A 148 -3.57 -4.82 -5.58
N LEU A 149 -4.80 -5.18 -5.18
CA LEU A 149 -5.90 -5.40 -6.11
C LEU A 149 -6.28 -4.13 -6.88
N VAL A 150 -6.36 -3.00 -6.18
CA VAL A 150 -6.73 -1.71 -6.77
C VAL A 150 -5.64 -1.20 -7.72
N VAL A 151 -4.37 -1.27 -7.32
CA VAL A 151 -3.22 -0.91 -8.15
C VAL A 151 -3.14 -1.86 -9.35
N GLY A 152 -3.34 -3.16 -9.15
CA GLY A 152 -3.37 -4.15 -10.23
C GLY A 152 -4.48 -3.87 -11.25
N LEU A 153 -5.68 -3.51 -10.79
CA LEU A 153 -6.77 -3.10 -11.68
C LEU A 153 -6.44 -1.81 -12.44
N ALA A 154 -5.82 -0.82 -11.79
CA ALA A 154 -5.37 0.40 -12.46
C ALA A 154 -4.28 0.12 -13.50
N ALA A 155 -3.33 -0.77 -13.18
CA ALA A 155 -2.30 -1.22 -14.12
C ALA A 155 -2.91 -1.93 -15.32
N TRP A 156 -3.93 -2.78 -15.11
CA TRP A 156 -4.68 -3.41 -16.20
C TRP A 156 -5.42 -2.38 -17.07
N ASN A 157 -6.06 -1.38 -16.46
CA ASN A 157 -6.72 -0.30 -17.19
C ASN A 157 -5.74 0.55 -17.99
N TRP A 158 -4.59 0.88 -17.39
CA TRP A 158 -3.50 1.61 -18.05
C TRP A 158 -2.97 0.82 -19.24
N TYR A 159 -2.64 -0.47 -19.05
CA TYR A 159 -2.16 -1.36 -20.11
C TYR A 159 -3.14 -1.41 -21.29
N ARG A 160 -4.44 -1.58 -21.04
CA ARG A 160 -5.44 -1.63 -22.12
C ARG A 160 -5.66 -0.29 -22.82
N GLY A 161 -5.60 0.80 -22.06
CA GLY A 161 -5.75 2.14 -22.62
C GLY A 161 -4.54 2.58 -23.45
N TYR A 162 -3.40 1.87 -23.40
CA TYR A 162 -2.19 2.26 -24.13
C TYR A 162 -2.41 2.40 -25.64
N ALA A 163 -3.17 1.48 -26.25
CA ALA A 163 -3.46 1.54 -27.68
C ALA A 163 -4.60 2.52 -28.02
N TYR A 164 -5.50 2.79 -27.08
CA TYR A 164 -6.71 3.58 -27.29
C TYR A 164 -7.01 4.50 -26.09
N PRO A 165 -6.15 5.49 -25.79
CA PRO A 165 -6.25 6.27 -24.54
C PRO A 165 -7.49 7.16 -24.50
N ASN A 166 -8.09 7.47 -25.65
CA ASN A 166 -9.26 8.33 -25.77
C ASN A 166 -10.58 7.56 -25.80
N GLN A 167 -10.54 6.23 -25.73
CA GLN A 167 -11.74 5.39 -25.74
C GLN A 167 -12.14 5.03 -24.32
N ALA A 168 -13.44 5.01 -24.06
CA ALA A 168 -13.96 4.53 -22.79
C ALA A 168 -13.55 3.08 -22.55
N LEU A 169 -13.23 2.75 -21.30
CA LEU A 169 -12.94 1.38 -20.91
C LEU A 169 -14.17 0.49 -21.16
N PRO A 170 -13.98 -0.81 -21.44
CA PRO A 170 -15.08 -1.76 -21.47
C PRO A 170 -15.88 -1.75 -20.17
N LYS A 171 -17.22 -1.89 -20.30
CA LYS A 171 -18.17 -1.75 -19.18
C LYS A 171 -17.81 -2.57 -17.93
N VAL A 172 -17.26 -3.78 -18.12
CA VAL A 172 -16.79 -4.63 -17.01
C VAL A 172 -15.74 -3.92 -16.17
N ASN A 173 -14.77 -3.25 -16.79
CA ASN A 173 -13.72 -2.52 -16.07
C ASN A 173 -14.25 -1.27 -15.39
N ILE A 174 -15.25 -0.61 -15.96
CA ILE A 174 -15.93 0.52 -15.32
C ILE A 174 -16.64 0.04 -14.05
N VAL A 175 -17.36 -1.09 -14.10
CA VAL A 175 -18.00 -1.69 -12.92
C VAL A 175 -16.97 -2.11 -11.87
N LEU A 176 -15.89 -2.77 -12.28
CA LEU A 176 -14.80 -3.13 -11.38
C LEU A 176 -14.16 -1.88 -10.76
N GLY A 177 -13.98 -0.81 -11.52
CA GLY A 177 -13.48 0.47 -11.03
C GLY A 177 -14.43 1.12 -10.03
N ALA A 178 -15.73 1.10 -10.32
CA ALA A 178 -16.76 1.63 -9.41
C ALA A 178 -16.80 0.88 -8.07
N ILE A 179 -16.46 -0.42 -8.04
CA ILE A 179 -16.29 -1.22 -6.81
C ILE A 179 -14.91 -0.98 -6.17
N ALA A 180 -13.87 -0.81 -6.98
CA ALA A 180 -12.52 -0.57 -6.51
C ALA A 180 -12.39 0.77 -5.77
N LEU A 181 -13.13 1.80 -6.17
CA LEU A 181 -13.10 3.11 -5.49
C LEU A 181 -13.49 3.05 -4.00
N PRO A 182 -14.67 2.52 -3.60
CA PRO A 182 -14.97 2.36 -2.19
C PRO A 182 -14.02 1.36 -1.51
N GLY A 183 -13.53 0.35 -2.23
CA GLY A 183 -12.49 -0.56 -1.72
C GLY A 183 -11.17 0.16 -1.37
N LEU A 184 -10.72 1.10 -2.21
CA LEU A 184 -9.56 1.95 -1.99
C LEU A 184 -9.76 2.85 -0.77
N LEU A 185 -10.91 3.51 -0.65
CA LEU A 185 -11.21 4.38 0.48
C LEU A 185 -11.30 3.60 1.80
N TYR A 186 -11.90 2.40 1.76
CA TYR A 186 -11.92 1.50 2.90
C TYR A 186 -10.50 1.04 3.26
N SER A 187 -9.67 0.69 2.28
CA SER A 187 -8.26 0.37 2.50
C SER A 187 -7.51 1.53 3.14
N ALA A 188 -7.72 2.77 2.68
CA ALA A 188 -7.12 3.97 3.27
C ALA A 188 -7.54 4.16 4.73
N MET A 189 -8.81 3.91 5.08
CA MET A 189 -9.28 3.91 6.46
C MET A 189 -8.55 2.84 7.31
N LEU A 190 -8.34 1.63 6.78
CA LEU A 190 -7.57 0.60 7.49
C LEU A 190 -6.11 1.03 7.72
N GLY A 191 -5.49 1.67 6.72
CA GLY A 191 -4.14 2.25 6.84
C GLY A 191 -4.09 3.33 7.92
N GLY A 192 -5.10 4.21 7.97
CA GLY A 192 -5.26 5.18 9.05
C GLY A 192 -5.33 4.53 10.43
N ARG A 193 -6.11 3.44 10.59
CA ARG A 193 -6.16 2.70 11.87
C ARG A 193 -4.84 2.05 12.24
N LEU A 194 -4.11 1.48 11.28
CA LEU A 194 -2.77 0.93 11.51
C LEU A 194 -1.83 1.98 12.10
N VAL A 195 -1.88 3.21 11.59
CA VAL A 195 -1.07 4.33 12.09
C VAL A 195 -1.58 4.87 13.43
N TYR A 196 -2.87 5.19 13.56
CA TYR A 196 -3.39 5.90 14.72
C TYR A 196 -3.76 5.00 15.92
N GLU A 197 -4.26 3.79 15.67
CA GLU A 197 -4.66 2.87 16.76
C GLU A 197 -3.50 1.95 17.16
N TYR A 198 -2.69 1.53 16.17
CA TYR A 198 -1.67 0.52 16.38
C TYR A 198 -0.25 1.05 16.28
N ALA A 199 -0.07 2.33 15.94
CA ALA A 199 1.22 2.99 15.77
C ALA A 199 2.16 2.28 14.76
N VAL A 200 1.61 1.47 13.85
CA VAL A 200 2.36 0.86 12.75
C VAL A 200 2.85 1.96 11.82
N GLY A 201 4.12 1.93 11.47
CA GLY A 201 4.78 3.00 10.71
C GLY A 201 5.28 4.17 11.58
N VAL A 202 4.64 4.51 12.70
CA VAL A 202 5.01 5.68 13.54
C VAL A 202 5.69 5.34 14.87
N GLN A 203 5.63 4.09 15.34
CA GLN A 203 6.30 3.60 16.57
C GLN A 203 7.77 4.02 16.67
N ARG A 204 8.44 4.15 15.52
CA ARG A 204 9.85 4.50 15.40
C ARG A 204 10.14 5.97 15.70
N GLN A 205 9.20 6.87 15.39
CA GLN A 205 9.33 8.29 15.73
C GLN A 205 9.23 8.51 17.25
N GLY A 206 8.40 7.71 17.93
CA GLY A 206 8.29 7.72 19.40
C GLY A 206 9.61 7.34 20.07
N HIS A 207 10.20 6.20 19.69
CA HIS A 207 11.49 5.77 20.24
C HIS A 207 12.67 6.67 19.85
N GLY A 208 12.70 7.21 18.63
CA GLY A 208 13.75 8.16 18.22
C GLY A 208 13.71 9.46 19.03
N LYS A 209 12.51 9.92 19.40
CA LYS A 209 12.32 11.06 20.31
C LYS A 209 12.79 10.73 21.73
N GLU A 210 12.43 9.57 22.27
CA GLU A 210 12.84 9.12 23.61
C GLU A 210 14.36 8.96 23.75
N VAL A 211 15.06 8.52 22.71
CA VAL A 211 16.53 8.43 22.71
C VAL A 211 17.15 9.82 22.71
N LYS A 212 16.68 10.72 21.84
CA LYS A 212 17.17 12.11 21.77
C LYS A 212 16.93 12.89 23.07
N GLU A 213 15.82 12.64 23.75
CA GLU A 213 15.50 13.26 25.05
C GLU A 213 16.36 12.70 26.21
N LYS A 214 16.91 11.48 26.07
CA LYS A 214 17.82 10.88 27.06
C LYS A 214 19.29 11.25 26.87
N GLU A 215 19.64 11.73 25.68
CA GLU A 215 20.99 12.20 25.33
C GLU A 215 21.19 13.71 25.57
N GLN A 216 20.14 14.43 26.00
CA GLN A 216 20.18 15.83 26.44
C GLN A 216 20.18 15.94 27.97
#